data_AF-A0A523YHD7-F1
#
_entry.id   AF-A0A523YHD7-F1
#
_cell.length_a   1.000
_cell.length_b   1.000
_cell.length_c   1.000
_cell.angle_alpha   90.00
_cell.angle_beta   90.00
_cell.angle_gamma   90.00
#
_symmetry.space_group_name_H-M   'P 1'
#
loop_
_entity.id
_entity.type
_entity.pdbx_description
1 polymer ?
#
loop_
_entity_poly.entity_id
_entity_poly.type
_entity_poly.pdbx_seq_one_letter_code
_entity_poly.pdbx_strand_id
1 'polypeptide(L)'
;MKEEEEKKKVIMETIAEGRKMEAYAEHRTKDMHTCWTCGVISYKKKPMKQIGKNWICIDCLRQLKEIFDTLDEWEEELSLERDAKKQLDEGISR
;
A
#
# COMPACT_ATOMS: atom_id res chain seq x y z
N MET A 1 28.66 -9.65 44.78
CA MET A 1 28.30 -10.98 44.25
C MET A 1 26.80 -11.10 44.00
N LYS A 2 25.92 -11.14 45.02
CA LYS A 2 24.46 -11.26 44.81
C LYS A 2 23.84 -10.16 43.94
N GLU A 3 24.19 -8.90 44.18
CA GLU A 3 23.65 -7.76 43.42
C GLU A 3 24.10 -7.77 41.94
N GLU A 4 25.27 -8.35 41.64
CA GLU A 4 25.79 -8.47 40.28
C GLU A 4 25.11 -9.63 39.52
N GLU A 5 24.81 -10.74 40.21
CA GLU A 5 24.00 -11.84 39.68
C GLU A 5 22.56 -11.39 39.41
N GLU A 6 21.99 -10.57 40.28
CA GLU A 6 20.64 -10.02 40.12
C GLU A 6 20.57 -9.06 38.92
N LYS A 7 21.57 -8.19 38.75
CA LYS A 7 21.72 -7.35 37.55
C LYS A 7 21.87 -8.19 36.28
N LYS A 8 22.69 -9.24 36.30
CA LYS A 8 22.84 -10.16 35.16
C LYS A 8 21.52 -10.87 34.83
N LYS A 9 20.73 -11.27 35.83
CA LYS A 9 19.43 -11.90 35.64
C LYS A 9 18.44 -10.95 34.96
N VAL A 10 18.33 -9.71 35.44
CA VAL A 10 17.46 -8.68 34.83
C VAL A 10 17.86 -8.38 33.38
N ILE A 11 19.17 -8.30 33.11
CA ILE A 11 19.69 -8.11 31.74
C ILE A 11 19.30 -9.30 30.84
N MET A 12 19.47 -10.53 31.33
CA MET A 12 19.13 -11.74 30.58
C MET A 12 17.62 -11.87 30.32
N GLU A 13 16.79 -11.50 31.30
CA GLU A 13 15.33 -11.44 31.14
C GLU A 13 14.93 -10.41 30.07
N THR A 14 15.52 -9.22 30.12
CA THR A 14 15.29 -8.16 29.11
C THR A 14 15.68 -8.63 27.70
N ILE A 15 16.82 -9.31 27.56
CA ILE A 15 17.26 -9.86 26.26
C ILE A 15 16.30 -10.96 25.79
N ALA A 16 15.84 -11.83 26.69
CA ALA A 16 14.89 -12.89 26.36
C ALA A 16 13.53 -12.33 25.91
N GLU A 17 13.04 -11.27 26.55
CA GLU A 17 11.82 -10.56 26.15
C GLU A 17 11.97 -9.89 24.79
N GLY A 18 13.10 -9.22 24.52
CA GLY A 18 13.40 -8.66 23.20
C GLY A 18 13.33 -9.71 22.09
N ARG A 19 13.97 -10.87 22.28
CA ARG A 19 13.93 -11.98 21.31
C ARG A 19 12.53 -12.56 21.09
N LYS A 20 11.70 -12.62 22.14
CA LYS A 20 10.29 -13.05 22.01
C LYS A 20 9.48 -12.06 21.16
N MET A 21 9.71 -10.76 21.33
CA MET A 21 9.06 -9.72 20.53
C MET A 21 9.47 -9.78 19.06
N GLU A 22 10.76 -10.01 18.78
CA GLU A 22 11.28 -10.20 17.42
C GLU A 22 10.62 -11.42 16.75
N ALA A 23 10.61 -12.58 17.41
CA ALA A 23 9.97 -13.78 16.90
C ALA A 23 8.45 -13.61 16.66
N TYR A 24 7.77 -12.87 17.54
CA TYR A 24 6.37 -12.53 17.36
C TYR A 24 6.15 -11.62 16.14
N ALA A 25 6.98 -10.60 15.96
CA ALA A 25 6.93 -9.73 14.79
C ALA A 25 7.13 -10.52 13.50
N GLU A 26 8.18 -11.35 13.41
CA GLU A 26 8.46 -12.21 12.26
C GLU A 26 7.32 -13.19 11.95
N HIS A 27 6.68 -13.76 12.97
CA HIS A 27 5.52 -14.62 12.75
C HIS A 27 4.36 -13.81 12.17
N ARG A 28 4.09 -12.62 12.69
CA ARG A 28 2.92 -11.82 12.30
C ARG A 28 3.10 -11.14 10.94
N THR A 29 4.33 -10.82 10.52
CA THR A 29 4.62 -10.23 9.20
C THR A 29 4.37 -11.19 8.04
N LYS A 30 4.49 -12.52 8.26
CA LYS A 30 4.23 -13.53 7.20
C LYS A 30 2.80 -13.49 6.66
N ASP A 31 1.84 -13.16 7.51
CA ASP A 31 0.41 -13.06 7.15
C ASP A 31 -0.02 -11.61 6.91
N MET A 32 0.97 -10.72 6.73
CA MET A 32 0.76 -9.30 6.63
C MET A 32 0.94 -8.87 5.19
N HIS A 33 -0.12 -8.31 4.62
CA HIS A 33 -0.09 -7.79 3.26
C HIS A 33 -0.29 -6.29 3.30
N THR A 34 0.56 -5.59 2.56
CA THR A 34 0.48 -4.13 2.40
C THR A 34 -0.13 -3.84 1.05
N CYS A 35 -1.18 -3.01 1.03
CA CYS A 35 -1.75 -2.55 -0.22
C CYS A 35 -0.71 -1.72 -0.98
N TRP A 36 -0.43 -2.10 -2.22
CA TRP A 36 0.51 -1.40 -3.08
C TRP A 36 0.07 0.03 -3.40
N THR A 37 -1.24 0.29 -3.45
CA THR A 37 -1.80 1.61 -3.82
C THR A 37 -1.85 2.57 -2.64
N CYS A 38 -2.44 2.17 -1.50
CA CYS A 38 -2.70 3.08 -0.37
C CYS A 38 -1.85 2.78 0.88
N GLY A 39 -1.00 1.76 0.85
CA GLY A 39 -0.15 1.39 1.99
C GLY A 39 -0.89 0.77 3.17
N VAL A 40 -2.21 0.56 3.10
CA VAL A 40 -2.95 -0.05 4.21
C VAL A 40 -2.44 -1.45 4.48
N ILE A 41 -2.15 -1.72 5.75
CA ILE A 41 -1.68 -3.02 6.21
C ILE A 41 -2.89 -3.86 6.61
N SER A 42 -3.03 -5.04 6.01
CA SER A 42 -4.03 -6.03 6.37
C SER A 42 -3.40 -7.15 7.19
N TYR A 43 -4.04 -7.47 8.31
CA TYR A 43 -3.73 -8.66 9.11
C TYR A 43 -4.87 -9.66 8.97
N LYS A 44 -4.56 -10.89 8.52
CA LYS A 44 -5.39 -12.11 8.61
C LYS A 44 -6.85 -12.10 8.09
N LYS A 45 -7.49 -10.96 7.76
CA LYS A 45 -8.95 -10.91 7.53
C LYS A 45 -9.49 -9.84 6.58
N LYS A 46 -8.73 -8.85 6.09
CA LYS A 46 -9.28 -7.96 5.05
C LYS A 46 -9.08 -8.58 3.66
N PRO A 47 -10.12 -8.60 2.80
CA PRO A 47 -10.00 -9.12 1.45
C PRO A 47 -9.01 -8.25 0.66
N MET A 48 -7.83 -8.82 0.41
CA MET A 48 -6.85 -8.31 -0.53
C MET A 48 -6.76 -9.27 -1.69
N LYS A 49 -6.57 -8.72 -2.89
CA LYS A 49 -6.34 -9.50 -4.10
C LYS A 49 -4.88 -9.37 -4.52
N GLN A 50 -4.26 -10.49 -4.86
CA GLN A 50 -2.95 -10.48 -5.48
C GLN A 50 -3.09 -10.18 -6.98
N ILE A 51 -2.42 -9.14 -7.46
CA ILE A 51 -2.32 -8.77 -8.87
C ILE A 51 -0.83 -8.76 -9.22
N GLY A 52 -0.39 -9.77 -9.96
CA GLY A 52 1.02 -10.03 -10.20
C GLY A 52 1.78 -10.27 -8.89
N LYS A 53 2.75 -9.40 -8.60
CA LYS A 53 3.55 -9.45 -7.35
C LYS A 53 2.99 -8.56 -6.24
N ASN A 54 1.94 -7.79 -6.52
CA ASN A 54 1.42 -6.77 -5.62
C ASN A 54 0.13 -7.24 -4.95
N TRP A 55 -0.05 -6.87 -3.68
CA TRP A 55 -1.33 -7.01 -2.97
C TRP A 55 -2.09 -5.70 -3.05
N ILE A 56 -3.38 -5.75 -3.38
CA ILE A 56 -4.25 -4.56 -3.45
C ILE A 56 -5.48 -4.79 -2.58
N CYS A 57 -5.84 -3.79 -1.75
CA CYS A 57 -7.03 -3.87 -0.92
C CYS A 57 -8.30 -3.69 -1.74
N ILE A 58 -9.41 -4.24 -1.24
CA ILE A 58 -10.72 -4.15 -1.89
C ILE A 58 -11.17 -2.71 -2.16
N ASP A 59 -10.82 -1.75 -1.29
CA ASP A 59 -11.24 -0.37 -1.44
C ASP A 59 -10.55 0.30 -2.64
N CYS A 60 -9.23 0.10 -2.80
CA CYS A 60 -8.51 0.56 -3.99
C CYS A 60 -9.00 -0.13 -5.27
N LEU A 61 -9.38 -1.41 -5.20
CA LEU A 61 -9.96 -2.10 -6.35
C LEU A 61 -11.33 -1.54 -6.74
N ARG A 62 -12.16 -1.13 -5.78
CA ARG A 62 -13.44 -0.48 -6.04
C ARG A 62 -13.25 0.87 -6.72
N GLN A 63 -12.32 1.68 -6.21
CA GLN A 63 -11.97 2.96 -6.82
C GLN A 63 -11.42 2.79 -8.24
N LEU A 64 -10.53 1.82 -8.45
CA LEU A 64 -10.02 1.52 -9.79
C LEU A 64 -11.14 1.11 -10.74
N LYS A 65 -12.11 0.31 -10.28
CA LYS A 65 -13.26 -0.06 -11.09
C LYS A 65 -14.07 1.18 -11.47
N GLU A 66 -14.40 2.04 -10.53
CA GLU A 66 -15.16 3.28 -10.79
C GLU A 66 -14.43 4.16 -11.83
N ILE A 67 -13.11 4.29 -11.71
CA ILE A 67 -12.28 5.03 -12.68
C ILE A 67 -12.33 4.37 -14.07
N PHE A 68 -12.21 3.04 -14.14
CA PHE A 68 -12.28 2.32 -15.41
C PHE A 68 -13.66 2.42 -16.07
N ASP A 69 -14.73 2.45 -15.27
CA ASP A 69 -16.09 2.61 -15.76
C ASP A 69 -16.30 4.00 -16.39
N THR A 70 -15.55 5.03 -15.97
CA THR A 70 -15.60 6.40 -16.54
C THR A 70 -14.42 6.73 -17.47
N LEU A 71 -13.58 5.75 -17.80
CA LEU A 71 -12.32 6.01 -18.51
C LEU A 71 -12.54 6.47 -19.95
N ASP A 72 -13.48 5.81 -20.66
CA ASP A 72 -13.77 6.11 -22.07
C ASP A 72 -14.30 7.55 -22.24
N GLU A 73 -15.17 8.01 -21.34
CA GLU A 73 -15.70 9.39 -21.34
C GLU A 73 -14.56 10.40 -21.19
N TRP A 74 -13.61 10.12 -20.29
CA TRP A 74 -12.46 10.98 -20.07
C TRP A 74 -11.50 10.99 -21.27
N GLU A 75 -11.30 9.84 -21.93
CA GLU A 75 -10.50 9.76 -23.16
C GLU A 75 -11.12 10.57 -24.31
N GLU A 76 -12.45 10.55 -24.43
CA GLU A 76 -13.18 11.35 -25.41
C GLU A 76 -13.03 12.86 -25.14
N GLU A 77 -13.21 13.29 -23.88
CA GLU A 77 -12.99 14.69 -23.47
C GLU A 77 -11.58 15.18 -23.84
N LEU A 78 -10.55 14.36 -23.56
CA LEU A 78 -9.16 14.67 -23.91
C LEU A 78 -8.94 14.77 -25.43
N SER A 79 -9.65 13.97 -26.23
CA SER A 79 -9.59 14.06 -27.69
C SER A 79 -10.22 15.36 -28.19
N LEU A 80 -11.38 15.73 -27.66
CA LEU A 80 -12.07 16.97 -28.02
C LEU A 80 -11.26 18.21 -27.64
N GLU A 81 -10.65 18.22 -26.45
CA GLU A 81 -9.77 19.31 -26.01
C GLU A 81 -8.58 19.48 -26.97
N ARG A 82 -7.98 18.36 -27.42
CA ARG A 82 -6.88 18.37 -28.38
C ARG A 82 -7.29 18.95 -29.72
N ASP A 83 -8.47 18.61 -30.23
CA ASP A 83 -8.95 19.10 -31.51
C ASP A 83 -9.38 20.57 -31.44
N ALA A 84 -10.01 21.01 -30.34
CA ALA A 84 -10.30 22.42 -30.10
C ALA A 84 -9.03 23.26 -30.06
N LYS A 85 -7.97 22.76 -29.42
CA LYS A 85 -6.67 23.42 -29.38
C LYS A 85 -6.06 23.59 -30.78
N LYS A 86 -6.10 22.55 -31.63
CA LYS A 86 -5.62 22.64 -33.02
C LYS A 86 -6.37 23.71 -33.81
N GLN A 87 -7.69 23.77 -33.68
CA GLN A 87 -8.51 24.76 -34.39
C GLN A 87 -8.19 26.20 -33.94
N LEU A 88 -7.89 26.42 -32.66
CA LEU A 88 -7.46 27.72 -32.16
C LEU A 88 -6.07 28.11 -32.69
N ASP A 89 -5.12 27.18 -32.71
CA ASP A 89 -3.76 27.42 -33.22
C ASP A 89 -3.76 27.71 -34.74
N GLU A 90 -4.60 27.01 -35.50
CA GLU A 90 -4.81 27.27 -36.94
C GLU A 90 -5.54 28.61 -37.19
N GLY A 91 -6.47 28.98 -36.32
CA GLY A 91 -7.20 30.25 -36.39
C GLY A 91 -6.35 31.48 -36.07
N ILE A 92 -5.28 31.34 -35.28
CA ILE A 92 -4.33 32.41 -34.95
C ILE A 92 -3.29 32.64 -36.08
N SER A 93 -3.13 31.67 -37.00
CA SER A 93 -2.16 31.75 -38.10
C SER A 93 -2.74 32.32 -39.42
N ARG A 94 -3.97 32.84 -39.40
CA ARG A 94 -4.60 33.62 -40.49
C ARG A 94 -4.77 35.07 -40.08
#